data_AF-A0A3B8R6T4-F1
#
_entry.id   AF-A0A3B8R6T4-F1
#
_cell.length_a   1.000
_cell.length_b   1.000
_cell.length_c   1.000
_cell.angle_alpha   90.00
_cell.angle_beta   90.00
_cell.angle_gamma   90.00
#
_symmetry.space_group_name_H-M   'P 1'
#
loop_
_entity.id
_entity.type
_entity.pdbx_description
1 polymer ?
#
loop_
_entity_poly.entity_id
_entity_poly.type
_entity_poly.pdbx_seq_one_letter_code
_entity_poly.pdbx_strand_id
1 'polypeptide(L)'
;MAGCLPDHMPVVIAAIEAIINPAFDLTEMQATAHCTAPLILVNGPARAACGGIASGFGALGPGFRANASIGRAVRLAMMNIGGARPGVSDMALLGHPGKFSYCLAEDEASSPFEPLHVSRGFNAEDSVVTVVGAEAPHSVMYSGDADAGDDHERLLNVLAIGLANLATNNAALTGGAAVVVLNPEHANILAGAGLTRADICAALYDRCVHTTEALAAVNPGFASRLKPGAVRHCFKDPSQILVLVAGGSGLYSMVMPSWCAGGHRNEAVSQAIVLDLFCEIPVRADTSGVVA
;
A
#
# COMPACT_ATOMS: atom_id res chain seq x y z
N MET A 1 -15.39 3.74 -18.71
CA MET A 1 -15.65 2.46 -18.00
C MET A 1 -15.35 2.53 -16.50
N ALA A 2 -14.20 3.10 -16.09
CA ALA A 2 -13.82 3.17 -14.67
C ALA A 2 -14.41 4.36 -13.88
N GLY A 3 -14.79 5.45 -14.56
CA GLY A 3 -15.14 6.75 -13.95
C GLY A 3 -14.05 7.82 -14.10
N CYS A 4 -12.89 7.43 -14.66
CA CYS A 4 -11.73 8.30 -14.81
C CYS A 4 -12.01 9.54 -15.67
N LEU A 5 -11.43 10.66 -15.24
CA LEU A 5 -11.17 11.81 -16.09
C LEU A 5 -9.82 11.62 -16.80
N PRO A 6 -9.54 12.36 -17.89
CA PRO A 6 -8.23 12.37 -18.53
C PRO A 6 -7.09 12.62 -17.53
N ASP A 7 -7.29 13.55 -16.59
CA ASP A 7 -6.29 13.92 -15.58
C ASP A 7 -5.90 12.76 -14.64
N HIS A 8 -6.71 11.70 -14.53
CA HIS A 8 -6.36 10.53 -13.74
C HIS A 8 -5.41 9.58 -14.47
N MET A 9 -5.30 9.70 -15.81
CA MET A 9 -4.57 8.74 -16.64
C MET A 9 -3.09 8.62 -16.32
N PRO A 10 -2.34 9.71 -16.03
CA PRO A 10 -0.95 9.59 -15.60
C PRO A 10 -0.76 8.62 -14.42
N VAL A 11 -1.63 8.69 -13.42
CA VAL A 11 -1.58 7.83 -12.23
C VAL A 11 -1.95 6.39 -12.58
N VAL A 12 -2.97 6.20 -13.43
CA VAL A 12 -3.37 4.86 -13.88
C VAL A 12 -2.24 4.19 -14.65
N ILE A 13 -1.56 4.91 -15.57
CA ILE A 13 -0.44 4.38 -16.35
C ILE A 13 0.71 3.97 -15.42
N ALA A 14 1.14 4.88 -14.54
CA ALA A 14 2.22 4.58 -13.59
C ALA A 14 1.86 3.41 -12.66
N ALA A 15 0.60 3.31 -12.23
CA ALA A 15 0.16 2.19 -11.40
C ALA A 15 0.15 0.86 -12.17
N ILE A 16 -0.21 0.88 -13.47
CA ILE A 16 -0.11 -0.31 -14.34
C ILE A 16 1.36 -0.71 -14.52
N GLU A 17 2.25 0.24 -14.81
CA GLU A 17 3.69 0.02 -14.90
C GLU A 17 4.26 -0.60 -13.61
N ALA A 18 3.82 -0.11 -12.45
CA ALA A 18 4.21 -0.65 -11.15
C ALA A 18 3.75 -2.11 -10.97
N ILE A 19 2.50 -2.46 -11.31
CA ILE A 19 2.01 -3.83 -11.11
C ILE A 19 2.56 -4.82 -12.15
N ILE A 20 2.96 -4.39 -13.35
CA ILE A 20 3.60 -5.28 -14.34
C ILE A 20 5.12 -5.39 -14.11
N ASN A 21 5.69 -4.60 -13.20
CA ASN A 21 7.08 -4.75 -12.81
C ASN A 21 7.28 -6.15 -12.17
N PRO A 22 8.29 -6.94 -12.62
CA PRO A 22 8.53 -8.27 -12.07
C PRO A 22 8.67 -8.31 -10.54
N ALA A 23 9.20 -7.26 -9.91
CA ALA A 23 9.33 -7.17 -8.46
C ALA A 23 7.98 -7.22 -7.72
N PHE A 24 6.90 -6.69 -8.33
CA PHE A 24 5.56 -6.74 -7.75
C PHE A 24 4.95 -8.15 -7.74
N ASP A 25 5.41 -9.03 -8.65
CA ASP A 25 4.94 -10.41 -8.77
C ASP A 25 3.41 -10.55 -8.97
N LEU A 26 2.87 -9.84 -9.98
CA LEU A 26 1.42 -9.82 -10.25
C LEU A 26 0.81 -11.22 -10.42
N THR A 27 1.55 -12.16 -11.01
CA THR A 27 1.08 -13.53 -11.20
C THR A 27 0.84 -14.21 -9.86
N GLU A 28 1.79 -14.13 -8.92
CA GLU A 28 1.63 -14.69 -7.56
C GLU A 28 0.54 -13.96 -6.78
N MET A 29 0.50 -12.63 -6.84
CA MET A 29 -0.54 -11.83 -6.19
C MET A 29 -1.95 -12.17 -6.69
N GLN A 30 -2.10 -12.50 -7.97
CA GLN A 30 -3.40 -12.81 -8.57
C GLN A 30 -3.80 -14.28 -8.33
N ALA A 31 -2.85 -15.20 -8.44
CA ALA A 31 -3.09 -16.64 -8.32
C ALA A 31 -3.19 -17.13 -6.86
N THR A 32 -2.85 -16.28 -5.88
CA THR A 32 -2.98 -16.63 -4.47
C THR A 32 -4.44 -16.79 -4.03
N ALA A 33 -4.64 -17.65 -3.03
CA ALA A 33 -5.92 -17.82 -2.34
C ALA A 33 -6.22 -16.66 -1.36
N HIS A 34 -5.22 -15.82 -1.09
CA HIS A 34 -5.32 -14.67 -0.22
C HIS A 34 -6.08 -13.50 -0.87
N CYS A 35 -6.69 -12.63 -0.06
CA CYS A 35 -7.59 -11.58 -0.55
C CYS A 35 -6.90 -10.33 -1.11
N THR A 36 -5.57 -10.33 -1.22
CA THR A 36 -4.74 -9.18 -1.62
C THR A 36 -5.27 -8.41 -2.85
N ALA A 37 -5.06 -7.10 -2.81
CA ALA A 37 -5.39 -6.15 -3.87
C ALA A 37 -4.26 -5.12 -4.02
N PRO A 38 -3.99 -4.60 -5.24
CA PRO A 38 -3.06 -3.48 -5.42
C PRO A 38 -3.60 -2.23 -4.74
N LEU A 39 -2.97 -1.87 -3.62
CA LEU A 39 -3.12 -0.58 -2.97
C LEU A 39 -2.21 0.43 -3.67
N ILE A 40 -2.80 1.51 -4.18
CA ILE A 40 -2.10 2.58 -4.89
C ILE A 40 -1.94 3.76 -3.92
N LEU A 41 -0.69 4.06 -3.56
CA LEU A 41 -0.30 5.22 -2.75
C LEU A 41 0.23 6.29 -3.68
N VAL A 42 -0.32 7.51 -3.62
CA VAL A 42 0.07 8.62 -4.50
C VAL A 42 0.74 9.73 -3.71
N ASN A 43 1.88 10.18 -4.24
CA ASN A 43 2.73 11.19 -3.66
C ASN A 43 3.04 12.33 -4.66
N GLY A 44 3.45 13.47 -4.12
CA GLY A 44 3.92 14.63 -4.89
C GLY A 44 2.80 15.40 -5.60
N PRO A 45 3.17 16.26 -6.58
CA PRO A 45 2.23 17.16 -7.28
C PRO A 45 1.01 16.48 -7.92
N ALA A 46 1.12 15.22 -8.35
CA ALA A 46 0.02 14.44 -8.91
C ALA A 46 -1.20 14.34 -7.99
N ARG A 47 -1.02 14.42 -6.67
CA ARG A 47 -2.14 14.43 -5.70
C ARG A 47 -3.13 15.56 -6.01
N ALA A 48 -2.64 16.73 -6.40
CA ALA A 48 -3.48 17.85 -6.81
C ALA A 48 -3.80 17.83 -8.30
N ALA A 49 -2.78 17.62 -9.15
CA ALA A 49 -2.90 17.73 -10.61
C ALA A 49 -3.83 16.68 -11.23
N CYS A 50 -3.91 15.48 -10.65
CA CYS A 50 -4.67 14.35 -11.21
C CYS A 50 -6.10 14.26 -10.65
N GLY A 51 -6.80 15.39 -10.59
CA GLY A 51 -8.21 15.45 -10.18
C GLY A 51 -8.46 15.47 -8.67
N GLY A 52 -7.46 15.87 -7.87
CA GLY A 52 -7.58 15.98 -6.41
C GLY A 52 -7.75 14.63 -5.72
N ILE A 53 -6.68 13.82 -5.70
CA ILE A 53 -6.64 12.53 -5.03
C ILE A 53 -6.68 12.77 -3.52
N ALA A 54 -7.71 12.24 -2.87
CA ALA A 54 -7.97 12.48 -1.47
C ALA A 54 -6.96 11.78 -0.56
N SER A 55 -6.41 12.54 0.38
CA SER A 55 -5.56 12.09 1.48
C SER A 55 -6.19 12.33 2.86
N GLY A 56 -7.23 13.17 2.97
CA GLY A 56 -7.82 13.57 4.24
C GLY A 56 -8.89 12.61 4.77
N PHE A 57 -9.89 13.13 5.50
CA PHE A 57 -11.02 12.35 6.02
C PHE A 57 -11.63 11.46 4.94
N GLY A 58 -11.63 10.15 5.18
CA GLY A 58 -12.17 9.20 4.21
C GLY A 58 -11.26 8.92 3.00
N ALA A 59 -9.94 9.05 3.11
CA ALA A 59 -9.02 8.82 1.99
C ALA A 59 -9.23 7.47 1.24
N LEU A 60 -9.78 6.45 1.90
CA LEU A 60 -10.14 5.14 1.32
C LEU A 60 -11.67 4.93 1.12
N GLY A 61 -12.50 5.95 1.31
CA GLY A 61 -13.96 5.92 1.16
C GLY A 61 -14.63 7.19 1.72
N PRO A 62 -15.75 7.69 1.17
CA PRO A 62 -16.84 6.87 0.63
C PRO A 62 -16.89 6.78 -0.90
N GLY A 63 -15.96 7.42 -1.61
CA GLY A 63 -15.94 7.37 -3.07
C GLY A 63 -15.45 8.67 -3.73
N PHE A 64 -14.40 9.30 -3.18
CA PHE A 64 -13.73 10.41 -3.86
C PHE A 64 -13.40 10.01 -5.29
N ARG A 65 -13.86 10.81 -6.26
CA ARG A 65 -13.90 10.38 -7.67
C ARG A 65 -12.54 9.93 -8.18
N ALA A 66 -11.47 10.67 -7.89
CA ALA A 66 -10.12 10.33 -8.31
C ALA A 66 -9.70 8.96 -7.73
N ASN A 67 -9.73 8.81 -6.40
CA ASN A 67 -9.40 7.57 -5.69
C ASN A 67 -10.20 6.37 -6.21
N ALA A 68 -11.53 6.52 -6.28
CA ALA A 68 -12.46 5.47 -6.71
C ALA A 68 -12.23 5.05 -8.17
N SER A 69 -11.97 6.03 -9.04
CA SER A 69 -11.79 5.76 -10.48
C SER A 69 -10.42 5.16 -10.79
N ILE A 70 -9.35 5.64 -10.14
CA ILE A 70 -7.98 5.16 -10.36
C ILE A 70 -7.86 3.70 -9.91
N GLY A 71 -8.25 3.40 -8.67
CA GLY A 71 -8.24 2.02 -8.15
C GLY A 71 -9.10 1.08 -8.99
N ARG A 72 -10.29 1.53 -9.39
CA ARG A 72 -11.18 0.74 -10.25
C ARG A 72 -10.65 0.56 -11.67
N ALA A 73 -9.95 1.55 -12.23
CA ALA A 73 -9.32 1.44 -13.55
C ALA A 73 -8.25 0.35 -13.57
N VAL A 74 -7.37 0.35 -12.56
CA VAL A 74 -6.34 -0.69 -12.39
C VAL A 74 -6.98 -2.05 -12.23
N ARG A 75 -8.00 -2.19 -11.38
CA ARG A 75 -8.72 -3.46 -11.24
C ARG A 75 -9.37 -3.92 -12.55
N LEU A 76 -10.02 -3.03 -13.30
CA LEU A 76 -10.62 -3.37 -14.59
C LEU A 76 -9.56 -3.78 -15.61
N ALA A 77 -8.39 -3.15 -15.62
CA ALA A 77 -7.28 -3.55 -16.48
C ALA A 77 -6.81 -4.97 -16.12
N MET A 78 -6.63 -5.28 -14.83
CA MET A 78 -6.31 -6.65 -14.39
C MET A 78 -7.36 -7.67 -14.85
N MET A 79 -8.65 -7.36 -14.73
CA MET A 79 -9.72 -8.30 -15.11
C MET A 79 -9.85 -8.49 -16.63
N ASN A 80 -9.79 -7.40 -17.39
CA ASN A 80 -10.08 -7.41 -18.83
C ASN A 80 -8.85 -7.66 -19.70
N ILE A 81 -7.66 -7.26 -19.24
CA ILE A 81 -6.39 -7.39 -19.97
C ILE A 81 -5.54 -8.48 -19.31
N GLY A 82 -5.31 -8.39 -18.00
CA GLY A 82 -4.54 -9.36 -17.22
C GLY A 82 -5.28 -10.69 -16.95
N GLY A 83 -6.53 -10.78 -17.39
CA GLY A 83 -7.34 -12.00 -17.29
C GLY A 83 -7.74 -12.39 -15.87
N ALA A 84 -7.70 -11.49 -14.88
CA ALA A 84 -8.05 -11.74 -13.46
C ALA A 84 -9.52 -12.10 -13.24
N ARG A 85 -9.87 -13.36 -13.46
CA ARG A 85 -11.23 -13.88 -13.37
C ARG A 85 -11.38 -14.65 -12.05
N PRO A 86 -12.31 -14.24 -11.16
CA PRO A 86 -12.56 -14.95 -9.91
C PRO A 86 -12.82 -16.44 -10.12
N GLY A 87 -12.10 -17.29 -9.39
CA GLY A 87 -12.21 -18.75 -9.44
C GLY A 87 -11.56 -19.41 -10.66
N VAL A 88 -10.87 -18.64 -11.51
CA VAL A 88 -10.14 -19.16 -12.68
C VAL A 88 -8.66 -18.77 -12.61
N SER A 89 -8.38 -17.49 -12.40
CA SER A 89 -7.03 -16.94 -12.34
C SER A 89 -6.84 -15.94 -11.20
N ASP A 90 -7.92 -15.32 -10.72
CA ASP A 90 -7.96 -14.68 -9.40
C ASP A 90 -8.52 -15.72 -8.41
N MET A 91 -7.64 -16.28 -7.58
CA MET A 91 -7.98 -17.43 -6.74
C MET A 91 -8.34 -17.06 -5.30
N ALA A 92 -8.49 -15.76 -5.00
CA ALA A 92 -8.84 -15.29 -3.67
C ALA A 92 -10.08 -16.03 -3.13
N LEU A 93 -9.95 -16.68 -1.97
CA LEU A 93 -11.03 -17.42 -1.33
C LEU A 93 -12.17 -16.48 -0.92
N LEU A 94 -11.80 -15.29 -0.47
CA LEU A 94 -12.70 -14.18 -0.16
C LEU A 94 -12.07 -12.89 -0.70
N GLY A 95 -12.92 -11.93 -1.08
CA GLY A 95 -12.48 -10.58 -1.42
C GLY A 95 -12.64 -9.60 -0.26
N HIS A 96 -12.14 -8.39 -0.45
CA HIS A 96 -12.45 -7.22 0.40
C HIS A 96 -12.78 -6.01 -0.50
N PRO A 97 -13.39 -4.93 0.04
CA PRO A 97 -13.77 -3.77 -0.77
C PRO A 97 -12.64 -3.13 -1.59
N GLY A 98 -11.37 -3.28 -1.18
CA GLY A 98 -10.21 -2.81 -1.94
C GLY A 98 -10.03 -3.52 -3.30
N LYS A 99 -10.52 -4.76 -3.45
CA LYS A 99 -10.57 -5.42 -4.77
C LYS A 99 -11.55 -4.75 -5.74
N PHE A 100 -12.35 -3.77 -5.31
CA PHE A 100 -13.14 -2.90 -6.17
C PHE A 100 -12.40 -1.60 -6.52
N SER A 101 -11.82 -0.94 -5.50
CA SER A 101 -10.98 0.25 -5.66
C SER A 101 -10.10 0.44 -4.43
N TYR A 102 -8.80 0.66 -4.62
CA TYR A 102 -7.85 0.81 -3.52
C TYR A 102 -6.76 1.84 -3.83
N CYS A 103 -7.07 3.11 -3.60
CA CYS A 103 -6.19 4.22 -3.94
C CYS A 103 -6.37 5.35 -2.93
N LEU A 104 -5.26 5.95 -2.49
CA LEU A 104 -5.24 7.18 -1.71
C LEU A 104 -3.97 7.98 -1.97
N ALA A 105 -4.03 9.26 -1.62
CA ALA A 105 -2.87 10.12 -1.56
C ALA A 105 -2.31 10.15 -0.13
N GLU A 106 -1.00 10.40 0.01
CA GLU A 106 -0.42 10.83 1.28
C GLU A 106 -0.78 12.29 1.58
N ASP A 107 -1.08 12.59 2.84
CA ASP A 107 -1.26 13.95 3.33
C ASP A 107 0.10 14.59 3.66
N GLU A 108 0.85 14.93 2.61
CA GLU A 108 2.17 15.56 2.76
C GLU A 108 2.09 16.97 3.37
N ALA A 109 0.91 17.61 3.37
CA ALA A 109 0.75 18.97 3.90
C ALA A 109 0.63 18.98 5.43
N SER A 110 -0.06 17.98 6.00
CA SER A 110 -0.21 17.82 7.45
C SER A 110 0.78 16.83 8.07
N SER A 111 1.53 16.09 7.25
CA SER A 111 2.53 15.14 7.72
C SER A 111 3.74 15.84 8.35
N PRO A 112 4.16 15.44 9.57
CA PRO A 112 5.42 15.91 10.15
C PRO A 112 6.65 15.19 9.56
N PHE A 113 6.44 14.17 8.72
CA PHE A 113 7.51 13.37 8.11
C PHE A 113 7.73 13.73 6.65
N GLU A 114 8.96 13.54 6.16
CA GLU A 114 9.28 13.60 4.73
C GLU A 114 8.33 12.72 3.92
N PRO A 115 7.89 13.12 2.70
CA PRO A 115 6.99 12.31 1.89
C PRO A 115 7.51 10.88 1.64
N LEU A 116 6.60 9.91 1.55
CA LEU A 116 6.94 8.50 1.34
C LEU A 116 7.85 8.30 0.12
N HIS A 117 7.56 8.98 -1.00
CA HIS A 117 8.39 8.87 -2.20
C HIS A 117 9.85 9.33 -1.99
N VAL A 118 10.06 10.36 -1.16
CA VAL A 118 11.42 10.85 -0.83
C VAL A 118 12.19 9.81 -0.03
N SER A 119 11.55 9.21 0.98
CA SER A 119 12.15 8.10 1.75
C SER A 119 12.48 6.87 0.87
N ARG A 120 11.89 6.79 -0.33
CA ARG A 120 12.11 5.74 -1.32
C ARG A 120 13.06 6.14 -2.44
N GLY A 121 13.77 7.26 -2.29
CA GLY A 121 14.85 7.69 -3.17
C GLY A 121 14.44 8.57 -4.34
N PHE A 122 13.19 9.07 -4.37
CA PHE A 122 12.74 10.05 -5.36
C PHE A 122 12.97 11.49 -4.88
N ASN A 123 12.95 12.46 -5.78
CA ASN A 123 13.08 13.87 -5.42
C ASN A 123 11.75 14.41 -4.89
N ALA A 124 11.79 15.44 -4.04
CA ALA A 124 10.59 16.03 -3.43
C ALA A 124 9.59 16.62 -4.44
N GLU A 125 10.05 16.98 -5.65
CA GLU A 125 9.23 17.50 -6.73
C GLU A 125 8.64 16.40 -7.63
N ASP A 126 9.10 15.15 -7.48
CA ASP A 126 8.63 14.04 -8.28
C ASP A 126 7.21 13.65 -7.85
N SER A 127 6.37 13.36 -8.84
CA SER A 127 5.11 12.65 -8.59
C SER A 127 5.37 11.15 -8.69
N VAL A 128 4.90 10.38 -7.71
CA VAL A 128 5.20 8.94 -7.62
C VAL A 128 3.98 8.16 -7.18
N VAL A 129 3.74 7.01 -7.81
CA VAL A 129 2.88 5.96 -7.23
C VAL A 129 3.75 4.93 -6.55
N THR A 130 3.33 4.46 -5.38
CA THR A 130 3.85 3.22 -4.79
C THR A 130 2.71 2.23 -4.69
N VAL A 131 2.90 1.03 -5.24
CA VAL A 131 1.88 -0.02 -5.28
C VAL A 131 2.28 -1.21 -4.42
N VAL A 132 1.35 -1.66 -3.57
CA VAL A 132 1.54 -2.77 -2.63
C VAL A 132 0.39 -3.76 -2.77
N GLY A 133 0.68 -5.06 -2.84
CA GLY A 133 -0.34 -6.12 -2.76
C GLY A 133 -0.83 -6.30 -1.33
N ALA A 134 -1.78 -5.47 -0.89
CA ALA A 134 -2.18 -5.33 0.49
C ALA A 134 -3.53 -6.00 0.82
N GLU A 135 -3.70 -6.40 2.07
CA GLU A 135 -4.97 -6.82 2.66
C GLU A 135 -5.97 -5.68 2.81
N ALA A 136 -7.17 -5.99 3.29
CA ALA A 136 -8.12 -4.99 3.75
C ALA A 136 -7.52 -4.14 4.89
N PRO A 137 -7.86 -2.84 4.97
CA PRO A 137 -7.46 -2.02 6.09
C PRO A 137 -7.97 -2.57 7.43
N HIS A 138 -7.06 -2.77 8.37
CA HIS A 138 -7.39 -3.06 9.76
C HIS A 138 -7.27 -1.78 10.58
N SER A 139 -8.38 -1.35 11.19
CA SER A 139 -8.39 -0.18 12.07
C SER A 139 -7.69 -0.50 13.38
N VAL A 140 -6.76 0.35 13.78
CA VAL A 140 -6.01 0.25 15.02
C VAL A 140 -6.33 1.46 15.87
N MET A 141 -6.95 1.21 17.02
CA MET A 141 -7.33 2.25 17.99
C MET A 141 -6.19 2.49 18.97
N TYR A 142 -5.82 3.75 19.16
CA TYR A 142 -4.94 4.20 20.24
C TYR A 142 -5.47 5.52 20.80
N SER A 143 -5.36 5.69 22.12
CA SER A 143 -5.65 6.95 22.80
C SER A 143 -4.40 7.33 23.57
N GLY A 144 -3.76 8.43 23.14
CA GLY A 144 -2.53 8.88 23.77
C GLY A 144 -2.76 9.48 25.15
N ASP A 145 -1.69 9.51 25.94
CA ASP A 145 -1.57 10.27 27.18
C ASP A 145 -0.42 11.26 27.02
N ALA A 146 -0.75 12.53 26.78
CA ALA A 146 0.25 13.58 26.50
C ALA A 146 1.22 13.84 27.66
N ASP A 147 0.87 13.42 28.88
CA ASP A 147 1.72 13.56 30.06
C ASP A 147 2.67 12.35 30.22
N ALA A 148 2.47 11.28 29.45
CA ALA A 148 3.27 10.07 29.51
C ALA A 148 4.49 10.15 28.57
N GLY A 149 5.71 10.05 29.12
CA GLY A 149 6.94 10.07 28.32
C GLY A 149 7.13 8.87 27.39
N ASP A 150 6.35 7.80 27.57
CA ASP A 150 6.37 6.56 26.78
C ASP A 150 5.18 6.44 25.80
N ASP A 151 4.48 7.54 25.49
CA ASP A 151 3.28 7.52 24.64
C ASP A 151 3.56 6.96 23.22
N HIS A 152 4.69 7.38 22.61
CA HIS A 152 5.15 6.88 21.32
C HIS A 152 5.44 5.37 21.32
N GLU A 153 6.01 4.84 22.41
CA GLU A 153 6.31 3.41 22.58
C GLU A 153 5.02 2.58 22.61
N ARG A 154 4.00 3.07 23.33
CA ARG A 154 2.69 2.41 23.42
C ARG A 154 1.95 2.43 22.10
N LEU A 155 1.99 3.55 21.36
CA LEU A 155 1.46 3.64 20.01
C LEU A 155 2.15 2.64 19.07
N LEU A 156 3.48 2.58 19.08
CA LEU A 156 4.26 1.62 18.27
C LEU A 156 3.89 0.16 18.59
N ASN A 157 3.70 -0.17 19.87
CA ASN A 157 3.25 -1.50 20.29
C ASN A 157 1.87 -1.86 19.71
N VAL A 158 0.92 -0.93 19.78
CA VAL A 158 -0.44 -1.12 19.27
C VAL A 158 -0.46 -1.25 17.73
N LEU A 159 0.35 -0.47 17.03
CA LEU A 159 0.55 -0.61 15.58
C LEU A 159 1.16 -1.97 15.22
N ALA A 160 2.20 -2.40 15.95
CA ALA A 160 2.84 -3.69 15.74
C ALA A 160 1.89 -4.88 15.96
N ILE A 161 1.01 -4.80 16.99
CA ILE A 161 -0.04 -5.80 17.22
C ILE A 161 -0.94 -5.93 15.98
N GLY A 162 -1.44 -4.82 15.45
CA GLY A 162 -2.30 -4.85 14.26
C GLY A 162 -1.56 -5.36 13.02
N LEU A 163 -0.34 -4.85 12.78
CA LEU A 163 0.47 -5.13 11.60
C LEU A 163 0.94 -6.59 11.52
N ALA A 164 1.20 -7.20 12.67
CA ALA A 164 1.86 -8.50 12.76
C ALA A 164 1.15 -9.48 13.70
N ASN A 165 -0.17 -9.38 13.87
CA ASN A 165 -0.90 -10.43 14.59
C ASN A 165 -0.71 -11.80 13.90
N LEU A 166 -0.78 -12.89 14.67
CA LEU A 166 -0.45 -14.24 14.19
C LEU A 166 -1.39 -14.80 13.10
N ALA A 167 -2.50 -14.10 12.80
CA ALA A 167 -3.43 -14.45 11.72
C ALA A 167 -3.07 -13.79 10.37
N THR A 168 -1.93 -13.10 10.29
CA THR A 168 -1.44 -12.45 9.06
C THR A 168 -0.41 -13.32 8.33
N ASN A 169 -0.28 -13.10 7.01
CA ASN A 169 0.77 -13.77 6.23
C ASN A 169 2.16 -13.36 6.70
N ASN A 170 2.40 -12.09 7.02
CA ASN A 170 3.71 -11.60 7.45
C ASN A 170 4.17 -12.33 8.72
N ALA A 171 3.28 -12.53 9.70
CA ALA A 171 3.59 -13.27 10.91
C ALA A 171 3.86 -14.77 10.66
N ALA A 172 3.06 -15.43 9.80
CA ALA A 172 3.21 -16.86 9.54
C ALA A 172 4.41 -17.16 8.61
N LEU A 173 4.51 -16.44 7.49
CA LEU A 173 5.39 -16.73 6.37
C LEU A 173 6.69 -15.92 6.36
N THR A 174 6.74 -14.79 7.08
CA THR A 174 7.84 -13.81 7.07
C THR A 174 8.10 -13.17 5.70
N GLY A 175 8.09 -11.84 5.65
CA GLY A 175 8.49 -11.06 4.47
C GLY A 175 7.35 -10.23 3.90
N GLY A 176 7.23 -10.18 2.56
CA GLY A 176 6.25 -9.32 1.89
C GLY A 176 6.54 -7.84 2.03
N ALA A 177 5.48 -7.05 2.09
CA ALA A 177 5.47 -5.67 2.53
C ALA A 177 4.38 -5.50 3.62
N ALA A 178 4.25 -4.33 4.18
CA ALA A 178 3.05 -3.93 4.90
C ALA A 178 2.92 -2.41 4.88
N VAL A 179 1.71 -1.91 5.08
CA VAL A 179 1.44 -0.47 5.07
C VAL A 179 0.86 -0.05 6.41
N VAL A 180 1.35 1.07 6.94
CA VAL A 180 0.82 1.75 8.13
C VAL A 180 0.38 3.15 7.72
N VAL A 181 -0.92 3.39 7.73
CA VAL A 181 -1.50 4.72 7.52
C VAL A 181 -1.76 5.35 8.87
N LEU A 182 -0.85 6.24 9.27
CA LEU A 182 -0.99 7.05 10.47
C LEU A 182 -2.01 8.16 10.22
N ASN A 183 -2.88 8.40 11.19
CA ASN A 183 -3.59 9.66 11.22
C ASN A 183 -2.67 10.80 11.70
N PRO A 184 -3.05 12.08 11.51
CA PRO A 184 -2.23 13.21 11.93
C PRO A 184 -1.87 13.24 13.42
N GLU A 185 -2.75 12.77 14.31
CA GLU A 185 -2.51 12.76 15.76
C GLU A 185 -1.41 11.78 16.15
N HIS A 186 -1.52 10.54 15.66
CA HIS A 186 -0.53 9.49 15.86
C HIS A 186 0.81 9.85 15.20
N ALA A 187 0.77 10.50 14.03
CA ALA A 187 1.98 11.02 13.40
C ALA A 187 2.68 12.05 14.29
N ASN A 188 1.93 12.97 14.90
CA ASN A 188 2.48 13.98 15.81
C ASN A 188 3.00 13.40 17.13
N ILE A 189 2.40 12.33 17.66
CA ILE A 189 2.93 11.62 18.84
C ILE A 189 4.34 11.09 18.54
N LEU A 190 4.52 10.41 17.39
CA LEU A 190 5.80 9.83 17.00
C LEU A 190 6.84 10.92 16.65
N ALA A 191 6.43 11.96 15.91
CA ALA A 191 7.30 13.07 15.58
C ALA A 191 7.70 13.90 16.82
N GLY A 192 6.80 14.07 17.78
CA GLY A 192 7.07 14.73 19.06
C GLY A 192 8.11 14.00 19.91
N ALA A 193 8.23 12.68 19.76
CA ALA A 193 9.31 11.87 20.32
C ALA A 193 10.63 11.93 19.51
N GLY A 194 10.67 12.72 18.43
CA GLY A 194 11.85 12.89 17.58
C GLY A 194 12.08 11.77 16.57
N LEU A 195 11.10 10.88 16.34
CA LEU A 195 11.24 9.77 15.41
C LEU A 195 11.10 10.24 13.96
N THR A 196 12.01 9.77 13.10
CA THR A 196 11.86 9.86 11.65
C THR A 196 11.00 8.72 11.11
N ARG A 197 10.60 8.79 9.83
CA ARG A 197 9.90 7.68 9.15
C ARG A 197 10.72 6.38 9.22
N ALA A 198 12.03 6.48 9.03
CA ALA A 198 12.94 5.34 9.10
C ALA A 198 12.99 4.74 10.52
N ASP A 199 13.01 5.57 11.56
CA ASP A 199 12.99 5.10 12.95
C ASP A 199 11.68 4.38 13.28
N ILE A 200 10.54 4.87 12.77
CA ILE A 200 9.23 4.22 12.93
C ILE A 200 9.24 2.84 12.27
N CYS A 201 9.74 2.73 11.04
CA CYS A 201 9.85 1.45 10.33
C CYS A 201 10.76 0.45 11.08
N ALA A 202 11.91 0.90 11.58
CA ALA A 202 12.82 0.08 12.39
C ALA A 202 12.18 -0.37 13.71
N ALA A 203 11.53 0.55 14.42
CA ALA A 203 10.84 0.26 15.66
C ALA A 203 9.69 -0.75 15.48
N LEU A 204 8.92 -0.64 14.40
CA LEU A 204 7.89 -1.62 14.07
C LEU A 204 8.50 -2.98 13.71
N TYR A 205 9.57 -3.00 12.92
CA TYR A 205 10.29 -4.24 12.57
C TYR A 205 10.77 -5.01 13.81
N ASP A 206 11.34 -4.31 14.78
CA ASP A 206 11.85 -4.91 16.03
C ASP A 206 10.72 -5.48 16.91
N ARG A 207 9.55 -4.83 16.90
CA ARG A 207 8.37 -5.26 17.68
C ARG A 207 7.58 -6.36 16.99
N CYS A 208 7.65 -6.45 15.66
CA CYS A 208 6.94 -7.44 14.87
C CYS A 208 7.68 -8.79 14.89
N VAL A 209 7.70 -9.42 16.07
CA VAL A 209 8.33 -10.72 16.32
C VAL A 209 7.39 -11.69 17.02
N HIS A 210 7.53 -12.99 16.73
CA HIS A 210 6.81 -14.07 17.42
C HIS A 210 7.72 -15.25 17.71
N THR A 211 7.39 -15.99 18.78
CA THR A 211 8.03 -17.27 19.04
C THR A 211 7.47 -18.35 18.12
N THR A 212 8.27 -19.37 17.84
CA THR A 212 7.80 -20.54 17.09
C THR A 212 6.67 -21.29 17.79
N GLU A 213 6.62 -21.24 19.12
CA GLU A 213 5.55 -21.83 19.93
C GLU A 213 4.24 -21.08 19.77
N ALA A 214 4.28 -19.75 19.76
CA ALA A 214 3.11 -18.91 19.52
C ALA A 214 2.53 -19.17 18.12
N LEU A 215 3.39 -19.28 17.11
CA LEU A 215 2.94 -19.65 15.77
C LEU A 215 2.42 -21.09 15.71
N ALA A 216 3.07 -22.05 16.38
CA ALA A 216 2.62 -23.45 16.41
C ALA A 216 1.25 -23.60 17.06
N ALA A 217 0.92 -22.75 18.04
CA ALA A 217 -0.36 -22.77 18.73
C ALA A 217 -1.55 -22.41 17.81
N VAL A 218 -1.33 -21.58 16.78
CA VAL A 218 -2.40 -21.12 15.88
C VAL A 218 -2.29 -21.64 14.44
N ASN A 219 -1.07 -21.92 13.99
CA ASN A 219 -0.72 -22.34 12.63
C ASN A 219 0.30 -23.49 12.66
N PRO A 220 -0.06 -24.67 13.24
CA PRO A 220 0.87 -25.79 13.42
C PRO A 220 1.46 -26.30 12.09
N GLY A 221 0.72 -26.20 10.99
CA GLY A 221 1.20 -26.57 9.66
C GLY A 221 2.40 -25.74 9.22
N PHE A 222 2.36 -24.42 9.41
CA PHE A 222 3.47 -23.52 9.06
C PHE A 222 4.63 -23.63 10.06
N ALA A 223 4.33 -23.89 11.34
CA ALA A 223 5.36 -24.02 12.36
C ALA A 223 6.15 -25.34 12.29
N SER A 224 5.60 -26.38 11.68
CA SER A 224 6.19 -27.74 11.64
C SER A 224 7.63 -27.82 11.09
N ARG A 225 8.04 -26.85 10.28
CA ARG A 225 9.38 -26.77 9.65
C ARG A 225 10.33 -25.81 10.37
N LEU A 226 9.87 -25.16 11.44
CA LEU A 226 10.63 -24.15 12.16
C LEU A 226 11.37 -24.77 13.35
N LYS A 227 12.50 -24.17 13.71
CA LYS A 227 13.29 -24.57 14.88
C LYS A 227 12.55 -24.17 16.17
N PRO A 228 12.26 -25.10 17.10
CA PRO A 228 11.65 -24.77 18.38
C PRO A 228 12.48 -23.79 19.21
N GLY A 229 11.80 -22.97 20.01
CA GLY A 229 12.37 -21.94 20.88
C GLY A 229 12.96 -20.74 20.15
N ALA A 230 12.72 -20.60 18.84
CA ALA A 230 13.23 -19.46 18.08
C ALA A 230 12.27 -18.27 18.14
N VAL A 231 12.83 -17.06 18.20
CA VAL A 231 12.13 -15.81 17.93
C VAL A 231 12.32 -15.47 16.45
N ARG A 232 11.23 -15.12 15.76
CA ARG A 232 11.23 -14.79 14.34
C ARG A 232 10.63 -13.41 14.11
N HIS A 233 11.25 -12.65 13.23
CA HIS A 233 10.63 -11.44 12.69
C HIS A 233 9.56 -11.80 11.64
N CYS A 234 8.50 -11.01 11.63
CA CYS A 234 7.42 -11.06 10.64
C CYS A 234 7.85 -10.45 9.29
N PHE A 235 8.89 -9.62 9.32
CA PHE A 235 9.51 -9.01 8.15
C PHE A 235 10.99 -9.42 8.11
N LYS A 236 11.63 -9.23 6.96
CA LYS A 236 13.07 -9.49 6.75
C LYS A 236 13.89 -8.22 6.87
N ASP A 237 13.32 -7.08 6.52
CA ASP A 237 13.96 -5.77 6.57
C ASP A 237 12.92 -4.69 6.96
N PRO A 238 13.27 -3.66 7.75
CA PRO A 238 12.37 -2.55 8.05
C PRO A 238 11.86 -1.81 6.81
N SER A 239 12.58 -1.82 5.68
CA SER A 239 12.14 -1.22 4.41
C SER A 239 10.90 -1.88 3.81
N GLN A 240 10.50 -3.05 4.32
CA GLN A 240 9.26 -3.73 3.92
C GLN A 240 8.02 -3.11 4.58
N ILE A 241 8.19 -2.26 5.59
CA ILE A 241 7.10 -1.55 6.25
C ILE A 241 7.03 -0.13 5.68
N LEU A 242 5.92 0.21 5.05
CA LEU A 242 5.66 1.52 4.47
C LEU A 242 4.75 2.30 5.41
N VAL A 243 5.30 3.29 6.10
CA VAL A 243 4.52 4.23 6.90
C VAL A 243 4.13 5.41 6.01
N LEU A 244 2.92 5.94 6.14
CA LEU A 244 2.48 7.22 5.55
C LEU A 244 1.40 7.89 6.40
N VAL A 245 1.17 9.18 6.17
CA VAL A 245 0.11 9.94 6.86
C VAL A 245 -1.08 10.15 5.93
N ALA A 246 -2.28 9.83 6.39
CA ALA A 246 -3.54 10.14 5.70
C ALA A 246 -4.72 10.05 6.69
N GLY A 247 -5.90 10.50 6.27
CA GLY A 247 -7.09 10.53 7.11
C GLY A 247 -7.27 11.86 7.84
N GLY A 248 -8.03 11.83 8.92
CA GLY A 248 -8.21 12.97 9.83
C GLY A 248 -7.77 12.62 11.24
N SER A 249 -7.53 13.63 12.08
CA SER A 249 -7.12 13.45 13.48
C SER A 249 -8.10 12.60 14.28
N GLY A 250 -7.59 11.88 15.27
CA GLY A 250 -8.39 11.12 16.22
C GLY A 250 -7.69 9.85 16.68
N LEU A 251 -8.49 8.87 17.12
CA LEU A 251 -8.00 7.67 17.81
C LEU A 251 -7.56 6.53 16.88
N TYR A 252 -7.80 6.64 15.57
CA TYR A 252 -7.70 5.49 14.66
C TYR A 252 -6.68 5.71 13.55
N SER A 253 -5.73 4.77 13.45
CA SER A 253 -4.88 4.57 12.28
C SER A 253 -5.24 3.26 11.58
N MET A 254 -4.64 2.98 10.43
CA MET A 254 -4.85 1.72 9.73
C MET A 254 -3.54 1.00 9.48
N VAL A 255 -3.59 -0.32 9.53
CA VAL A 255 -2.50 -1.20 9.13
C VAL A 255 -2.98 -2.21 8.11
N MET A 256 -2.13 -2.53 7.15
CA MET A 256 -2.42 -3.45 6.05
C MET A 256 -1.23 -4.39 5.84
N PRO A 257 -1.30 -5.63 6.37
CA PRO A 257 -0.40 -6.71 6.00
C PRO A 257 -0.49 -7.03 4.49
N SER A 258 0.44 -7.82 3.96
CA SER A 258 0.50 -8.15 2.52
C SER A 258 0.60 -9.64 2.24
N TRP A 259 0.58 -9.99 0.96
CA TRP A 259 1.05 -11.31 0.51
C TRP A 259 2.57 -11.42 0.64
N CYS A 260 3.09 -12.60 1.00
CA CYS A 260 4.50 -12.81 1.35
C CYS A 260 5.21 -13.91 0.56
N ALA A 261 4.49 -14.66 -0.28
CA ALA A 261 5.04 -15.75 -1.07
C ALA A 261 5.39 -15.32 -2.51
N GLY A 262 5.88 -16.25 -3.32
CA GLY A 262 6.31 -15.99 -4.69
C GLY A 262 7.81 -15.76 -4.84
N GLY A 263 8.29 -15.77 -6.08
CA GLY A 263 9.70 -15.62 -6.43
C GLY A 263 10.25 -14.23 -6.08
N HIS A 264 9.41 -13.21 -6.24
CA HIS A 264 9.76 -11.82 -5.92
C HIS A 264 9.10 -11.33 -4.63
N ARG A 265 8.42 -12.21 -3.88
CA ARG A 265 7.85 -11.93 -2.55
C ARG A 265 6.91 -10.72 -2.49
N ASN A 266 6.31 -10.32 -3.61
CA ASN A 266 5.33 -9.23 -3.68
C ASN A 266 5.88 -7.91 -3.08
N GLU A 267 7.03 -7.48 -3.57
CA GLU A 267 7.67 -6.24 -3.12
C GLU A 267 6.80 -5.01 -3.46
N ALA A 268 6.88 -3.98 -2.62
CA ALA A 268 6.28 -2.68 -2.91
C ALA A 268 7.06 -2.00 -4.05
N VAL A 269 6.40 -1.67 -5.15
CA VAL A 269 7.02 -1.06 -6.33
C VAL A 269 6.64 0.41 -6.42
N SER A 270 7.64 1.28 -6.61
CA SER A 270 7.43 2.71 -6.84
C SER A 270 7.74 3.06 -8.29
N GLN A 271 6.87 3.86 -8.89
CA GLN A 271 6.97 4.30 -10.28
C GLN A 271 6.70 5.80 -10.37
N ALA A 272 7.55 6.52 -11.11
CA ALA A 272 7.33 7.94 -11.36
C ALA A 272 6.08 8.18 -12.20
N ILE A 273 5.34 9.23 -11.88
CA ILE A 273 4.15 9.68 -12.62
C ILE A 273 4.58 10.81 -13.54
N VAL A 274 4.43 10.58 -14.85
CA VAL A 274 4.69 11.61 -15.86
C VAL A 274 3.39 12.38 -16.10
N LEU A 275 3.31 13.62 -15.61
CA LEU A 275 2.09 14.44 -15.73
C LEU A 275 1.85 14.95 -17.16
N ASP A 276 2.93 15.23 -17.89
CA ASP A 276 2.88 15.77 -19.26
C ASP A 276 2.93 14.66 -20.32
N LEU A 277 2.11 13.62 -20.15
CA LEU A 277 1.97 12.54 -21.13
C LEU A 277 1.12 13.02 -22.32
N PHE A 278 1.80 13.39 -23.40
CA PHE A 278 1.16 13.62 -24.70
C PHE A 278 1.24 12.35 -25.55
N CYS A 279 0.10 11.70 -25.81
CA CYS A 279 0.01 10.76 -26.92
C CYS A 279 -0.24 11.56 -28.19
N GLU A 280 0.71 11.52 -29.14
CA GLU A 280 0.39 11.91 -30.52
C GLU A 280 -0.76 11.01 -31.00
N ILE A 281 -1.90 11.64 -31.34
CA ILE A 281 -2.97 10.92 -32.03
C ILE A 281 -2.40 10.61 -33.42
N PRO A 282 -2.28 9.33 -33.82
CA PRO A 282 -1.88 9.01 -35.18
C PRO A 282 -2.94 9.59 -36.10
N VAL A 283 -2.64 10.74 -36.71
CA VAL A 283 -3.53 11.33 -37.72
C VAL A 283 -3.49 10.35 -38.88
N ARG A 284 -4.62 9.69 -39.13
CA ARG A 284 -4.79 8.81 -40.28
C ARG A 284 -4.42 9.64 -41.51
N ALA A 285 -3.31 9.31 -42.17
CA ALA A 285 -2.88 10.00 -43.38
C ALA A 285 -4.07 9.97 -44.35
N ASP A 286 -4.58 11.15 -44.67
CA ASP A 286 -5.72 11.31 -45.55
C ASP A 286 -5.26 10.85 -46.93
N THR A 287 -5.57 9.61 -47.31
CA THR A 287 -5.39 9.12 -48.67
C THR A 287 -6.51 9.69 -49.55
N SER A 288 -6.64 11.02 -49.57
CA SER A 288 -7.39 11.77 -50.56
C SER A 288 -6.41 12.24 -51.63
N GLY A 289 -5.70 11.29 -52.24
CA GLY A 289 -5.02 11.47 -53.51
C GLY A 289 -6.06 11.59 -54.63
N VAL A 290 -6.74 12.73 -54.68
CA VAL A 290 -7.36 13.23 -55.91
C VAL A 290 -6.23 13.81 -56.75
N VAL A 291 -5.80 13.08 -57.78
CA VAL A 291 -5.19 13.68 -58.96
C VAL A 291 -5.71 12.97 -60.20
N ALA A 292 -6.42 13.79 -60.99
CA ALA A 292 -6.88 13.72 -62.38
C ALA A 292 -6.51 12.50 -63.24
#